data_AF-A0A5P8E4H4-F1
#
_entry.id   AF-A0A5P8E4H4-F1
#
_cell.length_a   1.000
_cell.length_b   1.000
_cell.length_c   1.000
_cell.angle_alpha   90.00
_cell.angle_beta   90.00
_cell.angle_gamma   90.00
#
_symmetry.space_group_name_H-M   'P 1'
#
loop_
_entity.id
_entity.type
_entity.pdbx_description
1 polymer ?
#
loop_
_entity_poly.entity_id
_entity_poly.type
_entity_poly.pdbx_seq_one_letter_code
_entity_poly.pdbx_strand_id
1 'polypeptide(L)'
;MFLPAAGNRNGTSLNNAGSNAKYWSRTLNADNPNNAYNLNFNSDDVNVNNNRNNGHTVRPVRSKHLPLHKKGVHPFYLYYQNISASDEAEIIQIS
;
A
#
# COMPACT_ATOMS: atom_id res chain seq x y z
N MET A 1 7.74 -6.55 13.94
CA MET A 1 7.70 -5.41 13.00
C MET A 1 7.56 -4.14 13.80
N PHE A 2 8.50 -3.20 13.71
CA PHE A 2 8.46 -1.90 14.41
C PHE A 2 7.83 -0.84 13.50
N LEU A 3 6.88 -0.03 13.97
CA LEU A 3 6.24 1.07 13.23
C LEU A 3 6.72 2.42 13.81
N PRO A 4 7.62 3.16 13.14
CA PRO A 4 8.05 4.46 13.63
C PRO A 4 6.90 5.46 13.65
N ALA A 5 6.87 6.30 14.68
CA ALA A 5 6.09 7.53 14.70
C ALA A 5 6.76 8.59 13.80
N ALA A 6 6.78 8.33 12.50
CA ALA A 6 7.49 9.17 11.52
C ALA A 6 6.82 10.53 11.27
N GLY A 7 5.61 10.75 11.78
CA GLY A 7 4.85 11.96 11.51
C GLY A 7 4.44 12.07 10.05
N ASN A 8 4.39 13.29 9.51
CA ASN A 8 4.14 13.54 8.10
C ASN A 8 4.87 14.76 7.55
N ARG A 9 5.08 14.75 6.24
CA ARG A 9 5.50 15.91 5.46
C ARG A 9 4.28 16.70 4.99
N ASN A 10 4.33 18.01 5.11
CA ASN A 10 3.39 18.94 4.47
C ASN A 10 4.23 20.02 3.78
N GLY A 11 4.40 19.89 2.46
CA GLY A 11 5.40 20.66 1.71
C GLY A 11 6.81 20.44 2.30
N THR A 12 7.44 21.53 2.75
CA THR A 12 8.77 21.51 3.37
C THR A 12 8.76 21.22 4.88
N SER A 13 7.59 21.19 5.53
CA SER A 13 7.46 21.04 6.98
C SER A 13 7.36 19.57 7.40
N LEU A 14 8.02 19.21 8.52
CA LEU A 14 7.90 17.89 9.17
C LEU A 14 7.06 18.07 10.44
N ASN A 15 5.92 17.40 10.49
CA ASN A 15 4.98 17.51 11.59
C ASN A 15 4.88 16.18 12.36
N ASN A 16 4.74 16.27 13.67
CA ASN A 16 4.40 15.13 14.55
C ASN A 16 5.40 13.96 14.52
N ALA A 17 6.67 14.26 14.21
CA ALA A 17 7.74 13.28 14.29
C ALA A 17 7.98 12.89 15.76
N GLY A 18 8.07 11.59 16.02
CA GLY A 18 8.19 11.03 17.37
C GLY A 18 6.86 10.85 18.11
N SER A 19 5.76 11.46 17.64
CA SER A 19 4.46 11.43 18.34
C SER A 19 3.36 10.68 17.57
N ASN A 20 3.28 10.83 16.25
CA ASN A 20 2.21 10.22 15.45
C ASN A 20 2.77 9.26 14.40
N ALA A 21 2.23 8.04 14.38
CA ALA A 21 2.42 7.08 13.32
C ALA A 21 1.39 7.34 12.22
N LYS A 22 1.79 7.91 11.07
CA LYS A 22 0.91 8.18 9.92
C LYS A 22 1.36 7.37 8.71
N TYR A 23 0.49 6.48 8.24
CA TYR A 23 0.76 5.57 7.13
C TYR A 23 -0.32 5.64 6.06
N TRP A 24 0.08 5.72 4.80
CA TRP A 24 -0.90 5.63 3.71
C TRP A 24 -1.37 4.19 3.51
N SER A 25 -2.67 4.03 3.27
CA SER A 25 -3.19 2.84 2.59
C SER A 25 -3.14 3.05 1.07
N ARG A 26 -3.37 1.98 0.31
CA ARG A 26 -3.50 2.05 -1.16
C ARG A 26 -4.87 2.55 -1.62
N THR A 27 -5.80 2.77 -0.68
CA THR A 27 -7.22 2.97 -0.96
C THR A 27 -7.52 4.45 -1.04
N LEU A 28 -8.12 4.88 -2.15
CA LEU A 28 -8.64 6.23 -2.33
C LEU A 28 -9.97 6.39 -1.61
N ASN A 29 -10.26 7.60 -1.14
CA ASN A 29 -11.60 7.95 -0.71
C ASN A 29 -12.45 8.25 -1.96
N ALA A 30 -13.42 7.41 -2.25
CA ALA A 30 -14.25 7.54 -3.45
C ALA A 30 -15.14 8.79 -3.41
N ASP A 31 -15.62 9.18 -2.22
CA ASP A 31 -16.51 10.32 -2.04
C ASP A 31 -15.75 11.66 -2.06
N ASN A 32 -14.45 11.62 -1.78
CA ASN A 32 -13.56 12.78 -1.88
C ASN A 32 -12.19 12.38 -2.45
N PRO A 33 -12.02 12.43 -3.79
CA PRO A 33 -10.81 11.94 -4.46
C PRO A 33 -9.52 12.70 -4.13
N ASN A 34 -9.62 13.88 -3.49
CA ASN A 34 -8.47 14.61 -2.97
C ASN A 34 -7.86 13.94 -1.73
N ASN A 35 -8.62 13.04 -1.10
CA ASN A 35 -8.21 12.29 0.07
C ASN A 35 -7.93 10.81 -0.25
N ALA A 36 -7.14 10.19 0.61
CA ALA A 36 -6.92 8.76 0.64
C ALA A 36 -7.03 8.25 2.08
N TYR A 37 -7.28 6.95 2.21
CA TYR A 37 -7.33 6.35 3.53
C TYR A 37 -5.94 6.20 4.11
N ASN A 38 -5.79 6.54 5.39
CA ASN A 38 -4.55 6.39 6.15
C ASN A 38 -4.76 5.60 7.44
N LEU A 39 -3.67 5.17 8.05
CA LEU A 39 -3.64 4.72 9.43
C LEU A 39 -2.90 5.78 10.23
N ASN A 40 -3.60 6.44 11.14
CA ASN A 40 -3.02 7.34 12.15
C ASN A 40 -3.12 6.66 13.52
N PHE A 41 -1.98 6.41 14.16
CA PHE A 41 -1.93 5.91 15.54
C PHE A 41 -1.20 6.93 16.41
N ASN A 42 -1.90 7.43 17.42
CA ASN A 42 -1.41 8.30 18.49
C ASN A 42 -2.23 7.96 19.76
N SER A 43 -1.96 8.63 20.89
CA SER A 43 -2.62 8.32 22.17
C SER A 43 -4.12 8.62 22.19
N ASP A 44 -4.59 9.50 21.29
CA ASP A 44 -5.87 10.18 21.46
C ASP A 44 -6.86 9.86 20.33
N ASP A 45 -6.38 9.62 19.10
CA ASP A 45 -7.22 9.55 17.91
C ASP A 45 -6.76 8.53 16.85
N VAL A 46 -7.73 7.82 16.28
CA VAL A 46 -7.60 7.05 15.04
C VAL A 46 -8.31 7.80 13.91
N ASN A 47 -7.53 8.45 13.04
CA ASN A 47 -8.04 9.08 11.82
C ASN A 47 -7.65 8.24 10.59
N VAL A 48 -8.65 7.93 9.76
CA VAL A 48 -8.50 7.08 8.57
C VAL A 48 -8.66 7.82 7.24
N ASN A 49 -8.84 9.14 7.20
CA ASN A 49 -9.04 9.88 5.95
C ASN A 49 -8.23 11.17 5.93
N ASN A 50 -7.38 11.37 4.91
CA ASN A 50 -6.54 12.56 4.83
C ASN A 50 -6.19 12.98 3.39
N ASN A 51 -5.88 14.26 3.20
CA ASN A 51 -5.47 14.84 1.92
C ASN A 51 -4.17 14.20 1.42
N ARG A 52 -4.19 13.75 0.18
CA ARG A 52 -3.07 13.05 -0.49
C ARG A 52 -1.80 13.88 -0.67
N ASN A 53 -1.90 15.21 -0.56
CA ASN A 53 -0.74 16.09 -0.63
C ASN A 53 0.18 15.97 0.60
N ASN A 54 -0.29 15.32 1.66
CA ASN A 54 0.55 14.99 2.81
C ASN A 54 1.49 13.80 2.49
N GLY A 55 2.76 13.93 2.85
CA GLY A 55 3.70 12.82 2.80
C GLY A 55 3.57 11.96 4.05
N HIS A 56 2.81 10.87 4.00
CA HIS A 56 2.80 9.82 5.01
C HIS A 56 3.69 8.66 4.60
N THR A 57 4.09 7.84 5.57
CA THR A 57 4.95 6.68 5.30
C THR A 57 4.15 5.60 4.56
N VAL A 58 4.75 4.99 3.54
CA VAL A 58 4.21 3.76 2.92
C VAL A 58 4.98 2.56 3.45
N ARG A 59 4.29 1.43 3.63
CA ARG A 59 4.95 0.17 3.98
C ARG A 59 4.58 -0.92 3.00
N PRO A 60 5.57 -1.61 2.42
CA PRO A 60 5.30 -2.82 1.65
C PRO A 60 4.60 -3.83 2.54
N VAL A 61 3.44 -4.33 2.08
CA VAL A 61 2.77 -5.48 2.68
C VAL A 61 3.12 -6.69 1.83
N ARG A 62 3.83 -7.66 2.41
CA ARG A 62 4.09 -8.92 1.73
C ARG A 62 2.82 -9.75 1.75
N SER A 63 2.29 -10.10 0.58
CA SER A 63 1.26 -11.13 0.49
C SER A 63 1.87 -12.47 0.91
N LYS A 64 1.17 -13.24 1.74
CA LYS A 64 1.53 -14.65 2.00
C LYS A 64 1.12 -15.47 0.77
N HIS A 65 1.81 -15.29 -0.34
CA HIS A 65 1.87 -16.35 -1.33
C HIS A 65 2.69 -17.46 -0.67
N LEU A 66 2.05 -18.61 -0.42
CA LEU A 66 2.75 -19.86 -0.13
C LEU A 66 3.86 -20.02 -1.17
N PRO A 67 5.04 -20.57 -0.81
CA PRO A 67 6.18 -20.58 -1.71
C PRO A 67 5.77 -21.17 -3.07
N LEU A 68 5.82 -20.31 -4.10
CA LEU A 68 5.79 -20.75 -5.48
C LEU A 68 6.95 -21.73 -5.64
N HIS A 69 6.58 -23.00 -5.75
CA HIS A 69 7.30 -24.15 -6.26
C HIS A 69 8.85 -24.14 -6.17
N LYS A 70 9.38 -25.19 -5.54
CA LYS A 70 10.81 -25.54 -5.46
C LYS A 70 11.60 -25.24 -6.75
N LYS A 71 12.77 -24.61 -6.56
CA LYS A 71 14.00 -24.54 -7.38
C LYS A 71 13.80 -24.79 -8.90
N GLY A 72 13.84 -23.72 -9.67
CA GLY A 72 14.07 -23.76 -11.11
C GLY A 72 14.13 -22.34 -11.67
N VAL A 73 15.16 -22.06 -12.46
CA VAL A 73 15.54 -20.74 -12.98
C VAL A 73 14.49 -20.22 -13.96
N HIS A 74 14.13 -18.92 -13.92
CA HIS A 74 14.29 -17.95 -15.02
C HIS A 74 13.61 -16.59 -14.77
N PRO A 75 14.20 -15.48 -15.28
CA PRO A 75 13.80 -14.11 -15.01
C PRO A 75 12.69 -13.67 -15.98
N PHE A 76 11.95 -12.63 -15.60
CA PHE A 76 10.91 -11.96 -16.40
C PHE A 76 9.65 -12.79 -16.69
N TYR A 77 8.67 -12.76 -15.78
CA TYR A 77 7.28 -12.55 -16.18
C TYR A 77 6.53 -11.85 -15.04
N LEU A 78 6.20 -10.58 -15.27
CA LEU A 78 5.14 -9.87 -14.56
C LEU A 78 3.81 -10.33 -15.16
N TYR A 79 2.94 -10.98 -14.40
CA TYR A 79 1.50 -10.81 -14.59
C TYR A 79 0.79 -11.13 -13.28
N TYR A 80 0.21 -10.09 -12.69
CA TYR A 80 -0.73 -10.23 -11.58
C TYR A 80 -1.93 -11.02 -12.11
N GLN A 81 -2.18 -12.18 -11.51
CA GLN A 81 -3.41 -12.94 -11.69
C GLN A 81 -4.61 -12.06 -11.33
N ASN A 82 -5.40 -11.72 -12.34
CA ASN A 82 -6.80 -11.34 -12.22
C ASN A 82 -7.58 -12.55 -11.68
N ILE A 83 -7.54 -12.80 -10.36
CA ILE A 83 -8.47 -13.74 -9.73
C ILE A 83 -9.74 -12.97 -9.37
N SER A 84 -10.66 -12.90 -10.33
CA SER A 84 -12.07 -13.08 -10.04
C SER A 84 -12.58 -14.19 -10.95
N ALA A 85 -13.27 -15.13 -10.35
CA ALA A 85 -13.80 -16.33 -10.96
C ALA A 85 -14.59 -16.08 -12.26
N SER A 86 -14.74 -17.16 -13.04
CA SER A 86 -15.47 -17.34 -14.31
C SER A 86 -14.80 -16.81 -15.57
N ASP A 87 -14.09 -17.76 -16.20
CA ASP A 87 -14.13 -18.10 -17.63
C ASP A 87 -12.78 -18.05 -18.34
N GLU A 88 -12.62 -19.03 -19.22
CA GLU A 88 -11.40 -19.72 -19.64
C GLU A 88 -10.30 -18.80 -20.20
N ALA A 89 -9.08 -18.90 -19.65
CA ALA A 89 -7.93 -18.12 -20.13
C ALA A 89 -7.23 -18.85 -21.28
N GLU A 90 -7.48 -18.38 -22.51
CA GLU A 90 -6.76 -18.79 -23.72
C GLU A 90 -5.34 -18.16 -23.73
N ILE A 91 -4.31 -18.99 -23.93
CA ILE A 91 -2.91 -18.54 -24.02
C ILE A 91 -2.65 -18.10 -25.46
N ILE A 92 -2.45 -16.79 -25.68
CA ILE A 92 -1.96 -16.28 -26.97
C ILE A 92 -0.43 -16.15 -26.89
N GLN A 93 0.27 -16.97 -27.66
CA GLN A 93 1.70 -16.90 -27.87
C GLN A 93 1.98 -15.88 -28.98
N ILE A 94 2.75 -14.82 -28.68
CA ILE A 94 3.21 -13.86 -29.70
C ILE A 94 4.71 -14.15 -29.92
N SER A 95 5.05 -14.49 -31.16
CA SER A 95 6.42 -14.74 -31.65
C SER A 95 7.26 -13.48 -31.70
#